data_AF-A0A7S1QQS1-F1
#
_entry.id   AF-A0A7S1QQS1-F1
#
_cell.length_a   1.000
_cell.length_b   1.000
_cell.length_c   1.000
_cell.angle_alpha   90.00
_cell.angle_beta   90.00
_cell.angle_gamma   90.00
#
_symmetry.space_group_name_H-M   'P 1'
#
loop_
_entity.id
_entity.type
_entity.pdbx_description
1 polymer ?
#
loop_
_entity_poly.entity_id
_entity_poly.type
_entity_poly.pdbx_seq_one_letter_code
_entity_poly.pdbx_strand_id
1 'polypeptide(L)'
;LDRWLAPDWLCQEADPESLADFQRIMRTAYGPPLRQWRHMDRDNSNEVSWVEFEEACDAVGFDGNRGGAWRQLDKGLNGHIRLQDYNPGGARILLSFKDFVDKNFGSVEYAFKSMDSDGSGSLTFAEMKRACRRHKWKGDVRLLFLCLDLDAASGAGQRSLSYSEVAFLDTWPMAEEGDCRDGLQAEES
;
A
#
# COMPACT_ATOMS: atom_id res chain seq x y z
N LEU A 1 -2.87 13.72 -35.35
CA LEU A 1 -2.46 12.37 -34.93
C LEU A 1 -1.44 12.55 -33.82
N ASP A 2 -1.86 12.42 -32.57
CA ASP A 2 -0.92 12.39 -31.46
C ASP A 2 0.02 11.20 -31.64
N ARG A 3 1.32 11.48 -31.67
CA ARG A 3 2.33 10.42 -31.70
C ARG A 3 2.29 9.77 -30.32
N TRP A 4 1.73 8.57 -30.25
CA TRP A 4 1.92 7.71 -29.10
C TRP A 4 3.43 7.53 -28.89
N LEU A 5 3.95 8.10 -27.79
CA LEU A 5 5.33 7.91 -27.36
C LEU A 5 5.33 6.73 -26.41
N ALA A 6 5.96 5.62 -26.84
CA ALA A 6 6.17 4.47 -25.97
C ALA A 6 6.93 4.92 -24.72
N PRO A 7 6.45 4.60 -23.51
CA PRO A 7 7.23 4.78 -22.30
C PRO A 7 8.60 4.13 -22.41
N ASP A 8 9.66 4.81 -21.95
CA ASP A 8 11.06 4.37 -22.10
C ASP A 8 11.27 2.94 -21.61
N TRP A 9 10.64 2.58 -20.48
CA TRP A 9 10.74 1.27 -19.87
C TRP A 9 10.28 0.11 -20.76
N LEU A 10 9.42 0.32 -21.76
CA LEU A 10 8.98 -0.75 -22.66
C LEU A 10 10.13 -1.33 -23.50
N CYS A 11 11.19 -0.54 -23.72
CA CYS A 11 12.36 -0.93 -24.49
C CYS A 11 13.58 -1.28 -23.62
N GLN A 12 13.47 -1.18 -22.30
CA GLN A 12 14.56 -1.49 -21.38
C GLN A 12 14.58 -2.96 -20.98
N GLU A 13 15.77 -3.51 -20.77
CA GLU A 13 15.95 -4.78 -20.08
C GLU A 13 15.81 -4.58 -18.56
N ALA A 14 15.36 -5.62 -17.84
CA ALA A 14 15.28 -5.56 -16.39
C ALA A 14 16.68 -5.37 -15.79
N ASP A 15 16.81 -4.42 -14.87
CA ASP A 15 18.06 -4.06 -14.22
C ASP A 15 17.93 -4.26 -12.69
N PRO A 16 18.40 -5.41 -12.17
CA PRO A 16 18.35 -5.71 -10.74
C PRO A 16 19.20 -4.76 -9.89
N GLU A 17 20.30 -4.24 -10.42
CA GLU A 17 21.21 -3.35 -9.69
C GLU A 17 20.55 -1.97 -9.51
N SER A 18 19.96 -1.43 -10.57
CA SER A 18 19.20 -0.17 -10.50
C SER A 18 18.00 -0.27 -9.56
N LEU A 19 17.29 -1.41 -9.53
CA LEU A 19 16.22 -1.60 -8.53
C LEU A 19 16.78 -1.64 -7.10
N ALA A 20 17.88 -2.36 -6.88
CA ALA A 20 18.49 -2.45 -5.55
C ALA A 20 18.93 -1.07 -5.05
N ASP A 21 19.49 -0.23 -5.92
CA ASP A 21 19.86 1.14 -5.60
C ASP A 21 18.66 2.03 -5.31
N PHE A 22 17.61 1.97 -6.14
CA PHE A 22 16.37 2.68 -5.86
C PHE A 22 15.77 2.27 -4.50
N GLN A 23 15.68 0.97 -4.20
CA GLN A 23 15.17 0.47 -2.93
C GLN A 23 16.03 0.89 -1.73
N ARG A 24 17.35 0.97 -1.91
CA ARG A 24 18.26 1.48 -0.88
C ARG A 24 17.98 2.95 -0.58
N ILE A 25 17.86 3.78 -1.62
CA ILE A 25 17.56 5.21 -1.48
C ILE A 25 16.20 5.42 -0.81
N MET A 26 15.16 4.74 -1.29
CA MET A 26 13.80 4.80 -0.71
C MET A 26 13.78 4.38 0.76
N ARG A 27 14.54 3.34 1.12
CA ARG A 27 14.66 2.89 2.51
C ARG A 27 15.34 3.95 3.40
N THR A 28 16.36 4.63 2.89
CA THR A 28 17.03 5.72 3.61
C THR A 28 16.12 6.94 3.76
N ALA A 29 15.36 7.29 2.72
CA ALA A 29 14.49 8.46 2.70
C ALA A 29 13.22 8.26 3.55
N TYR A 30 12.56 7.11 3.41
CA TYR A 30 11.20 6.90 3.92
C TYR A 30 11.05 5.73 4.90
N GLY A 31 12.08 4.89 5.07
CA GLY A 31 12.08 3.83 6.06
C GLY A 31 11.36 2.55 5.61
N PRO A 32 10.36 2.01 6.35
CA PRO A 32 9.70 0.75 6.02
C PRO A 32 8.98 0.75 4.65
N PRO A 33 8.75 -0.43 4.03
CA PRO A 33 8.18 -0.53 2.68
C PRO A 33 6.83 0.16 2.50
N LEU A 34 5.94 0.12 3.49
CA LEU A 34 4.64 0.78 3.35
C LEU A 34 4.74 2.31 3.33
N ARG A 35 5.69 2.89 4.05
CA ARG A 35 5.93 4.34 3.94
C ARG A 35 6.46 4.69 2.56
N GLN A 36 7.41 3.90 2.05
CA GLN A 36 7.90 4.03 0.68
C GLN A 36 6.72 3.95 -0.32
N TRP A 37 5.82 2.98 -0.13
CA TRP A 37 4.62 2.82 -0.94
C TRP A 37 3.74 4.07 -0.93
N ARG A 38 3.43 4.63 0.25
CA ARG A 38 2.62 5.86 0.38
C ARG A 38 3.23 7.07 -0.30
N HIS A 39 4.55 7.09 -0.50
CA HIS A 39 5.22 8.13 -1.26
C HIS A 39 5.18 7.90 -2.77
N MET A 40 5.08 6.64 -3.21
CA MET A 40 4.94 6.29 -4.63
C MET A 40 3.47 6.37 -5.09
N ASP A 41 2.54 5.77 -4.35
CA ASP A 41 1.09 5.74 -4.61
C ASP A 41 0.46 7.05 -4.10
N ARG A 42 0.54 8.11 -4.93
CA ARG A 42 0.14 9.46 -4.53
C ARG A 42 -1.35 9.70 -4.69
N ASP A 43 -1.97 8.99 -5.62
CA ASP A 43 -3.40 9.07 -5.87
C ASP A 43 -4.24 8.14 -4.97
N ASN A 44 -3.57 7.24 -4.21
CA ASN A 44 -4.19 6.25 -3.33
C ASN A 44 -4.98 5.18 -4.08
N SER A 45 -4.58 4.86 -5.31
CA SER A 45 -5.21 3.83 -6.14
C SER A 45 -4.88 2.41 -5.70
N ASN A 46 -3.91 2.22 -4.78
CA ASN A 46 -3.32 0.92 -4.42
C ASN A 46 -2.47 0.30 -5.55
N GLU A 47 -2.19 1.11 -6.57
CA GLU A 47 -1.35 0.81 -7.71
C GLU A 47 -0.33 1.95 -7.85
N VAL A 48 0.85 1.64 -8.38
CA VAL A 48 1.85 2.65 -8.75
C VAL A 48 2.00 2.56 -10.25
N SER A 49 1.69 3.66 -10.93
CA SER A 49 1.90 3.83 -12.36
C SER A 49 3.36 4.20 -12.68
N TRP A 50 3.74 4.11 -13.96
CA TRP A 50 5.08 4.54 -14.40
C TRP A 50 5.34 6.01 -14.06
N VAL A 51 4.34 6.88 -14.23
CA VAL A 51 4.44 8.32 -13.94
C VAL A 51 4.75 8.55 -12.46
N GLU A 52 4.01 7.89 -11.57
CA GLU A 52 4.24 7.97 -10.12
C GLU A 52 5.61 7.43 -9.71
N PHE A 53 6.07 6.36 -10.35
CA PHE A 53 7.42 5.86 -10.13
C PHE A 53 8.50 6.84 -10.59
N GLU A 54 8.33 7.50 -11.74
CA GLU A 54 9.24 8.56 -12.20
C GLU A 54 9.26 9.74 -11.21
N GLU A 55 8.09 10.18 -10.75
CA GLU A 55 8.00 11.23 -9.74
C GLU A 55 8.67 10.83 -8.42
N ALA A 56 8.53 9.57 -8.00
CA ALA A 56 9.21 9.04 -6.82
C ALA A 56 10.73 9.02 -7.01
N CYS A 57 11.21 8.62 -8.20
CA CYS A 57 12.63 8.68 -8.55
C CYS A 57 13.16 10.12 -8.47
N ASP A 58 12.43 11.09 -9.01
CA ASP A 58 12.80 12.51 -8.93
C ASP A 58 12.82 13.01 -7.48
N ALA A 59 11.81 12.65 -6.68
CA ALA A 59 11.69 13.09 -5.29
C ALA A 59 12.85 12.63 -4.40
N VAL A 60 13.43 11.46 -4.68
CA VAL A 60 14.59 10.93 -3.94
C VAL A 60 15.93 11.16 -4.64
N GLY A 61 15.93 11.81 -5.80
CA GLY A 61 17.14 12.07 -6.58
C GLY A 61 17.79 10.82 -7.17
N PHE A 62 16.99 9.82 -7.56
CA PHE A 62 17.50 8.62 -8.23
C PHE A 62 17.80 8.91 -9.71
N ASP A 63 19.07 8.71 -10.09
CA ASP A 63 19.64 8.98 -11.41
C ASP A 63 20.11 7.71 -12.16
N GLY A 64 19.83 6.53 -11.62
CA GLY A 64 20.11 5.24 -12.24
C GLY A 64 19.14 4.86 -13.38
N ASN A 65 19.20 3.62 -13.85
CA ASN A 65 18.33 3.13 -14.92
C ASN A 65 16.89 2.92 -14.41
N ARG A 66 16.07 3.97 -14.49
CA ARG A 66 14.65 3.96 -14.07
C ARG A 66 13.84 2.89 -14.80
N GLY A 67 13.97 2.82 -16.12
CA GLY A 67 13.21 1.85 -16.91
C GLY A 67 13.59 0.42 -16.58
N GLY A 68 14.88 0.12 -16.39
CA GLY A 68 15.34 -1.20 -15.95
C GLY A 68 14.89 -1.56 -14.53
N ALA A 69 14.91 -0.60 -13.60
CA ALA A 69 14.38 -0.80 -12.24
C ALA A 69 12.88 -1.09 -12.25
N TRP A 70 12.11 -0.34 -13.05
CA TRP A 70 10.68 -0.57 -13.23
C TRP A 70 10.39 -1.93 -13.85
N ARG A 71 11.13 -2.33 -14.88
CA ARG A 71 11.02 -3.67 -15.50
C ARG A 71 11.26 -4.80 -14.51
N GLN A 72 12.05 -4.56 -13.47
CA GLN A 72 12.26 -5.54 -12.40
C GLN A 72 11.08 -5.61 -11.42
N LEU A 73 10.34 -4.51 -11.22
CA LEU A 73 9.13 -4.44 -10.40
C LEU A 73 7.89 -4.96 -11.16
N ASP A 74 7.64 -4.47 -12.37
CA ASP A 74 6.55 -4.88 -13.26
C ASP A 74 6.95 -6.08 -14.12
N LYS A 75 7.17 -7.23 -13.47
CA LYS A 75 7.54 -8.49 -14.16
C LYS A 75 6.46 -8.98 -15.13
N GLY A 76 5.20 -8.64 -14.87
CA GLY A 76 4.04 -9.06 -15.66
C GLY A 76 3.77 -8.18 -16.88
N LEU A 77 4.41 -7.01 -16.98
CA LEU A 77 4.14 -6.00 -18.00
C LEU A 77 2.71 -5.48 -17.93
N ASN A 78 2.22 -5.33 -16.71
CA ASN A 78 0.88 -4.85 -16.43
C ASN A 78 0.80 -3.32 -16.60
N GLY A 79 1.94 -2.63 -16.66
CA GLY A 79 2.03 -1.17 -16.73
C GLY A 79 1.79 -0.48 -15.38
N HIS A 80 1.64 -1.25 -14.31
CA HIS A 80 1.47 -0.79 -12.94
C HIS A 80 2.03 -1.83 -11.97
N ILE A 81 2.40 -1.38 -10.77
CA ILE A 81 2.82 -2.24 -9.66
C ILE A 81 1.70 -2.20 -8.63
N ARG A 82 1.28 -3.35 -8.07
CA ARG A 82 0.31 -3.39 -6.97
C ARG A 82 1.02 -3.47 -5.63
N LEU A 83 0.38 -2.96 -4.57
CA LEU A 83 0.93 -3.11 -3.22
C LEU A 83 1.13 -4.60 -2.85
N GLN A 84 0.27 -5.49 -3.34
CA GLN A 84 0.39 -6.92 -3.13
C GLN A 84 1.68 -7.51 -3.73
N ASP A 85 2.16 -6.97 -4.85
CA ASP A 85 3.40 -7.40 -5.50
C ASP A 85 4.63 -6.82 -4.80
N TYR A 86 4.54 -5.58 -4.32
CA TYR A 86 5.63 -4.88 -3.64
C TYR A 86 5.80 -5.27 -2.16
N ASN A 87 4.70 -5.39 -1.42
CA ASN A 87 4.68 -5.78 -0.02
C ASN A 87 3.46 -6.68 0.32
N PRO A 88 3.51 -7.98 0.01
CA PRO A 88 2.38 -8.89 0.19
C PRO A 88 1.85 -8.94 1.63
N GLY A 89 2.76 -8.86 2.62
CA GLY A 89 2.40 -8.88 4.05
C GLY A 89 1.60 -7.65 4.47
N GLY A 90 2.02 -6.46 4.05
CA GLY A 90 1.34 -5.19 4.27
C GLY A 90 0.02 -5.10 3.52
N ALA A 91 0.00 -5.52 2.26
CA ALA A 91 -1.23 -5.61 1.47
C ALA A 91 -2.29 -6.46 2.17
N ARG A 92 -1.92 -7.67 2.59
CA ARG A 92 -2.85 -8.60 3.24
C ARG A 92 -3.45 -8.04 4.53
N ILE A 93 -2.66 -7.37 5.37
CA ILE A 93 -3.18 -6.83 6.63
C ILE A 93 -4.07 -5.60 6.40
N LEU A 94 -3.71 -4.72 5.45
CA LEU A 94 -4.49 -3.52 5.12
C LEU A 94 -5.81 -3.89 4.44
N LEU A 95 -5.79 -4.79 3.46
CA LEU A 95 -7.00 -5.27 2.80
C LEU A 95 -7.92 -6.02 3.77
N SER A 96 -7.36 -6.84 4.66
CA SER A 96 -8.15 -7.52 5.70
C SER A 96 -8.75 -6.54 6.72
N PHE A 97 -8.08 -5.41 6.97
CA PHE A 97 -8.61 -4.35 7.83
C PHE A 97 -9.70 -3.53 7.12
N LYS A 98 -9.52 -3.20 5.84
CA LYS A 98 -10.52 -2.53 5.00
C LYS A 98 -11.82 -3.34 4.95
N ASP A 99 -11.74 -4.63 4.62
CA ASP A 99 -12.89 -5.54 4.60
C ASP A 99 -13.61 -5.57 5.96
N PHE A 100 -12.84 -5.61 7.05
CA PHE A 100 -13.37 -5.55 8.41
C PHE A 100 -14.10 -4.23 8.68
N VAL A 101 -13.50 -3.10 8.31
CA VAL A 101 -14.04 -1.76 8.50
C VAL A 101 -15.35 -1.60 7.73
N ASP A 102 -15.36 -1.98 6.46
CA ASP A 102 -16.55 -1.87 5.60
C ASP A 102 -17.70 -2.70 6.17
N LYS A 103 -17.43 -3.96 6.55
CA LYS A 103 -18.46 -4.87 7.07
C LYS A 103 -19.03 -4.45 8.42
N ASN A 104 -18.26 -3.76 9.26
CA ASN A 104 -18.68 -3.42 10.64
C ASN A 104 -19.13 -1.96 10.81
N PHE A 105 -18.60 -1.05 9.99
CA PHE A 105 -18.79 0.39 10.16
C PHE A 105 -19.23 1.10 8.87
N GLY A 106 -19.07 0.47 7.70
CA GLY A 106 -19.44 1.01 6.40
C GLY A 106 -18.38 1.92 5.75
N SER A 107 -17.53 2.58 6.54
CA SER A 107 -16.37 3.33 6.05
C SER A 107 -15.29 3.47 7.13
N VAL A 108 -14.07 3.80 6.71
CA VAL A 108 -12.94 4.10 7.61
C VAL A 108 -13.22 5.35 8.44
N GLU A 109 -13.92 6.36 7.90
CA GLU A 109 -14.36 7.53 8.67
C GLU A 109 -15.24 7.14 9.87
N TYR A 110 -16.25 6.30 9.65
CA TYR A 110 -17.13 5.86 10.74
C TYR A 110 -16.41 4.94 11.73
N ALA A 111 -15.55 4.05 11.22
CA ALA A 111 -14.70 3.23 12.06
C ALA A 111 -13.82 4.10 12.95
N PHE A 112 -13.13 5.10 12.39
CA PHE A 112 -12.24 5.98 13.15
C PHE A 112 -12.98 6.68 14.29
N LYS A 113 -14.13 7.31 14.00
CA LYS A 113 -14.97 7.96 15.02
C LYS A 113 -15.49 6.99 16.08
N SER A 114 -15.80 5.75 15.71
CA SER A 114 -16.27 4.75 16.67
C SER A 114 -15.14 4.14 17.51
N MET A 115 -13.91 4.16 17.02
CA MET A 115 -12.73 3.63 17.71
C MET A 115 -12.09 4.66 18.65
N ASP A 116 -12.13 5.93 18.27
CA ASP A 116 -11.66 7.09 19.05
C ASP A 116 -12.60 7.33 20.23
N SER A 117 -12.30 6.66 21.34
CA SER A 117 -13.19 6.61 22.50
C SER A 117 -13.04 7.80 23.42
N ASP A 118 -11.88 8.46 23.38
CA ASP A 118 -11.61 9.68 24.14
C ASP A 118 -11.86 10.97 23.34
N GLY A 119 -12.12 10.85 22.04
CA GLY A 119 -12.42 11.98 21.16
C GLY A 119 -11.18 12.84 20.90
N SER A 120 -9.99 12.26 21.01
CA SER A 120 -8.72 12.97 20.83
C SER A 120 -8.48 13.36 19.37
N GLY A 121 -9.20 12.77 18.42
CA GLY A 121 -8.96 12.91 16.98
C GLY A 121 -7.79 12.04 16.50
N SER A 122 -7.33 11.10 17.32
CA SER A 122 -6.25 10.16 17.03
C SER A 122 -6.57 8.77 17.58
N LEU A 123 -6.09 7.70 16.95
CA LEU A 123 -6.25 6.34 17.44
C LEU A 123 -4.96 5.85 18.08
N THR A 124 -5.00 5.64 19.39
CA THR A 124 -3.89 4.96 20.08
C THR A 124 -3.89 3.46 19.77
N PHE A 125 -2.74 2.81 19.90
CA PHE A 125 -2.65 1.35 19.78
C PHE A 125 -3.63 0.62 20.73
N ALA A 126 -3.87 1.18 21.92
CA ALA A 126 -4.79 0.61 22.90
C ALA A 126 -6.25 0.66 22.42
N GLU A 127 -6.67 1.76 21.81
CA GLU A 127 -8.02 1.92 21.25
C GLU A 127 -8.26 1.02 20.06
N MET A 128 -7.32 1.01 19.09
CA MET A 128 -7.42 0.14 17.93
C MET A 128 -7.46 -1.34 18.37
N LYS A 129 -6.61 -1.72 19.34
CA LYS A 129 -6.63 -3.09 19.90
C LYS A 129 -7.95 -3.43 20.59
N ARG A 130 -8.56 -2.50 21.33
CA ARG A 130 -9.86 -2.71 21.96
C ARG A 130 -10.95 -2.87 20.90
N ALA A 131 -10.98 -2.00 19.89
CA ALA A 131 -11.95 -2.06 18.81
C ALA A 131 -11.86 -3.36 18.02
N CYS A 132 -10.66 -3.72 17.54
CA CYS A 132 -10.45 -4.97 16.80
C CYS A 132 -10.85 -6.20 17.62
N ARG A 133 -10.62 -6.20 18.95
CA ARG A 133 -11.07 -7.28 19.83
C ARG A 133 -12.59 -7.32 20.00
N ARG A 134 -13.25 -6.17 20.19
CA ARG A 134 -14.70 -6.08 20.36
C ARG A 134 -15.44 -6.64 19.14
N HIS A 135 -14.97 -6.32 17.95
CA HIS A 135 -15.57 -6.77 16.69
C HIS A 135 -14.94 -8.06 16.12
N LYS A 136 -14.12 -8.75 16.92
CA LYS A 136 -13.53 -10.06 16.59
C LYS A 136 -12.71 -10.09 15.30
N TRP A 137 -12.04 -8.99 14.96
CA TRP A 137 -11.08 -8.99 13.85
C TRP A 137 -9.89 -9.90 14.19
N LYS A 138 -9.52 -10.75 13.23
CA LYS A 138 -8.47 -11.77 13.41
C LYS A 138 -7.07 -11.32 12.96
N GLY A 139 -6.96 -10.12 12.40
CA GLY A 139 -5.69 -9.58 11.94
C GLY A 139 -4.76 -9.18 13.10
N ASP A 140 -3.47 -9.10 12.79
CA ASP A 140 -2.46 -8.61 13.74
C ASP A 140 -2.52 -7.08 13.85
N VAL A 141 -3.11 -6.60 14.94
CA VAL A 141 -3.23 -5.17 15.25
C VAL A 141 -1.86 -4.50 15.38
N ARG A 142 -0.81 -5.20 15.83
CA ARG A 142 0.55 -4.61 15.93
C ARG A 142 1.11 -4.37 14.54
N LEU A 143 0.96 -5.35 13.65
CA LEU A 143 1.40 -5.21 12.27
C LEU A 143 0.60 -4.10 11.57
N LEU A 144 -0.73 -4.11 11.70
CA LEU A 144 -1.58 -3.04 11.15
C LEU A 144 -1.15 -1.65 11.62
N PHE A 145 -0.92 -1.49 12.92
CA PHE A 145 -0.48 -0.22 13.49
C PHE A 145 0.86 0.22 12.91
N LEU A 146 1.83 -0.70 12.80
CA LEU A 146 3.13 -0.41 12.18
C LEU A 146 3.00 -0.07 10.69
N CYS A 147 2.04 -0.67 10.00
CA CYS A 147 1.74 -0.44 8.59
C CYS A 147 1.14 0.94 8.33
N LEU A 148 0.28 1.42 9.23
CA LEU A 148 -0.44 2.70 9.10
C LEU A 148 0.32 3.89 9.70
N ASP A 149 1.20 3.65 10.68
CA ASP A 149 1.94 4.70 11.38
C ASP A 149 3.07 5.25 10.48
N LEU A 150 2.75 6.31 9.74
CA LEU A 150 3.67 7.00 8.83
C LEU A 150 4.56 7.99 9.61
N ASP A 151 4.06 8.52 10.73
CA ASP A 151 4.73 9.57 11.51
C ASP A 151 5.72 9.06 12.57
N ALA A 152 5.81 7.76 12.84
CA ALA A 152 6.75 7.21 13.84
C ALA A 152 8.26 7.44 13.57
N ALA A 153 8.63 8.15 12.49
CA ALA A 153 9.99 8.68 12.37
C ALA A 153 10.28 9.82 13.37
N SER A 154 9.24 10.43 13.97
CA SER A 154 9.32 11.81 14.48
C SER A 154 9.34 12.01 15.99
N GLY A 155 9.35 10.98 16.86
CA GLY A 155 9.73 11.22 18.26
C GLY A 155 9.14 10.34 19.36
N ALA A 156 9.72 10.52 20.55
CA ALA A 156 9.54 9.77 21.80
C ALA A 156 8.17 9.91 22.50
N GLY A 157 7.08 10.10 21.74
CA GLY A 157 5.71 10.18 22.24
C GLY A 157 4.96 8.85 22.19
N GLN A 158 3.73 8.83 22.75
CA GLN A 158 2.80 7.73 22.50
C GLN A 158 2.42 7.72 21.02
N ARG A 159 2.74 6.62 20.32
CA ARG A 159 2.39 6.44 18.91
C ARG A 159 0.87 6.39 18.78
N SER A 160 0.32 7.22 17.89
CA SER A 160 -1.11 7.32 17.59
C SER A 160 -1.28 7.49 16.08
N LEU A 161 -2.43 7.07 15.54
CA LEU A 161 -2.78 7.21 14.13
C LEU A 161 -3.77 8.35 13.95
N SER A 162 -3.43 9.32 13.10
CA SER A 162 -4.36 10.36 12.68
C SER A 162 -5.37 9.82 11.67
N TYR A 163 -6.48 10.54 11.47
CA TYR A 163 -7.44 10.17 10.42
C TYR A 163 -6.78 10.13 9.03
N SER A 164 -5.86 11.04 8.73
CA SER A 164 -5.17 11.09 7.44
C SER A 164 -4.33 9.85 7.13
N GLU A 165 -3.81 9.18 8.16
CA GLU A 165 -3.03 7.95 8.03
C GLU A 165 -3.88 6.72 7.74
N VAL A 166 -5.21 6.80 7.88
CA VAL A 166 -6.12 5.68 7.60
C VAL A 166 -7.11 5.99 6.47
N ALA A 167 -7.41 7.26 6.22
CA ALA A 167 -8.46 7.69 5.30
C ALA A 167 -8.29 7.18 3.87
N PHE A 168 -7.04 7.00 3.41
CA PHE A 168 -6.77 6.48 2.07
C PHE A 168 -7.33 5.08 1.85
N LEU A 169 -7.58 4.29 2.90
CA LEU A 169 -8.17 2.98 2.72
C LEU A 169 -9.59 3.06 2.15
N ASP A 170 -10.33 4.15 2.37
CA ASP A 170 -11.67 4.34 1.81
C ASP A 170 -11.67 4.50 0.28
N THR A 171 -10.55 4.88 -0.34
CA THR A 171 -10.45 5.00 -1.81
C THR A 171 -10.29 3.64 -2.49
N TRP A 172 -9.92 2.60 -1.74
CA TRP A 172 -9.66 1.29 -2.30
C TRP A 172 -10.97 0.57 -2.62
N PRO A 173 -11.09 -0.05 -3.80
CA PRO A 173 -12.27 -0.82 -4.14
C PRO A 173 -12.43 -1.95 -3.13
N MET A 174 -13.67 -2.23 -2.73
CA MET A 174 -13.94 -3.45 -1.97
C MET A 174 -13.50 -4.62 -2.83
N ALA A 175 -12.77 -5.57 -2.24
CA ALA A 175 -12.48 -6.82 -2.92
C ALA A 175 -13.82 -7.48 -3.23
N GLU A 176 -14.25 -7.43 -4.49
CA GLU A 176 -15.44 -8.14 -4.92
C GLU A 176 -15.25 -9.62 -4.57
N GLU A 177 -16.22 -10.22 -3.87
CA GLU A 177 -16.26 -11.66 -3.64
C GLU A 177 -16.53 -12.34 -4.99
N GLY A 178 -15.50 -12.47 -5.84
CA GLY A 178 -15.72 -12.72 -7.26
C GLY A 178 -14.70 -13.57 -8.02
N ASP A 179 -13.49 -13.86 -7.50
CA ASP A 179 -12.49 -14.64 -8.26
C ASP A 179 -12.09 -15.96 -7.58
N CYS A 180 -13.10 -16.81 -7.35
CA CYS A 180 -12.92 -18.22 -7.05
C CYS A 180 -13.64 -19.09 -8.08
N ARG A 181 -13.55 -18.78 -9.38
CA ARG A 181 -14.03 -19.65 -10.45
C ARG A 181 -13.26 -19.43 -11.76
N ASP A 182 -12.09 -20.04 -11.89
CA ASP A 182 -11.85 -20.95 -13.00
C ASP A 182 -10.58 -21.78 -12.79
N GLY A 183 -10.69 -23.09 -13.00
CA GLY A 183 -9.55 -24.01 -12.86
C GLY A 183 -9.90 -25.46 -12.49
N LEU A 184 -11.18 -25.84 -12.42
CA LEU A 184 -11.58 -27.23 -12.24
C LEU A 184 -12.71 -27.60 -13.20
N GLN A 185 -12.34 -27.93 -14.43
CA GLN A 185 -12.95 -29.04 -15.16
C GLN A 185 -11.81 -29.93 -15.68
N ALA A 186 -11.43 -30.89 -14.85
CA ALA A 186 -11.08 -32.20 -15.37
C ALA A 186 -12.40 -32.84 -15.79
N GLU A 187 -12.54 -33.16 -17.08
CA GLU A 187 -13.43 -34.25 -17.49
C GLU A 187 -12.66 -35.19 -18.41
N GLU A 188 -12.71 -36.44 -17.99
CA GLU A 188 -12.22 -37.64 -18.65
C GLU A 188 -12.90 -37.82 -20.02
N SER A 189 -12.11 -38.23 -21.01
CA SER A 189 -12.47 -39.24 -22.03
C SER A 189 -11.22 -39.74 -22.72
#